data_AF-A0A941PL73-F1
#
_entry.id   AF-A0A941PL73-F1
#
_cell.length_a   1.000
_cell.length_b   1.000
_cell.length_c   1.000
_cell.angle_alpha   90.00
_cell.angle_beta   90.00
_cell.angle_gamma   90.00
#
_symmetry.space_group_name_H-M   'P 1'
#
loop_
_entity.id
_entity.type
_entity.pdbx_description
1 polymer ?
#
loop_
_entity_poly.entity_id
_entity_poly.type
_entity_poly.pdbx_seq_one_letter_code
_entity_poly.pdbx_strand_id
1 'polypeptide(L)'
;SMADVERANGGAFVLYGFEWDYGGTVTDWRGGAFAPQDNCHVRVGFQPGGDAGRASGDSAFRSDSTEMHNAHPYVSIIGVSFVGTPSGQSDRTSGK
;
A
#
# COMPACT_ATOMS: atom_id res chain seq x y z
N SER A 1 -4.86 5.11 -12.68
CA SER A 1 -3.89 4.11 -13.19
C SER A 1 -2.75 3.94 -12.18
N MET A 2 -1.83 2.99 -12.36
CA MET A 2 -0.62 2.90 -11.51
C MET A 2 0.22 4.18 -11.54
N ALA A 3 0.47 4.73 -12.74
CA ALA A 3 1.21 5.99 -12.91
C ALA A 3 0.56 7.18 -12.18
N ASP A 4 -0.78 7.23 -12.10
CA ASP A 4 -1.46 8.27 -11.31
C ASP A 4 -1.17 8.15 -9.82
N VAL A 5 -1.12 6.93 -9.29
CA VAL A 5 -0.81 6.67 -7.88
C VAL A 5 0.66 6.99 -7.60
N GLU A 6 1.59 6.66 -8.50
CA GLU A 6 3.01 7.05 -8.38
C GLU A 6 3.17 8.56 -8.34
N ARG A 7 2.50 9.27 -9.26
CA ARG A 7 2.49 10.74 -9.29
C ARG A 7 1.92 11.34 -8.02
N ALA A 8 0.82 10.80 -7.50
CA ALA A 8 0.21 11.27 -6.26
C ALA A 8 1.05 10.94 -5.02
N ASN A 9 1.72 9.79 -5.01
CA ASN A 9 2.69 9.42 -3.98
C ASN A 9 3.99 10.24 -4.07
N GLY A 10 4.29 10.87 -5.20
CA GLY A 10 5.53 11.58 -5.45
C GLY A 10 6.71 10.68 -5.83
N GLY A 11 6.44 9.43 -6.20
CA GLY A 11 7.46 8.46 -6.59
C GLY A 11 6.96 7.01 -6.58
N ALA A 12 7.81 6.11 -7.06
CA ALA A 12 7.54 4.68 -7.08
C ALA A 12 7.40 4.09 -5.67
N PHE A 13 6.52 3.13 -5.52
CA PHE A 13 6.26 2.38 -4.29
C PHE A 13 6.49 0.88 -4.52
N VAL A 14 6.34 0.06 -3.48
CA VAL A 14 6.46 -1.40 -3.54
C VAL A 14 5.10 -2.03 -3.27
N LEU A 15 4.77 -3.05 -4.05
CA LEU A 15 3.57 -3.87 -3.88
C LEU A 15 3.91 -5.35 -4.10
N TYR A 16 3.07 -6.22 -3.54
CA TYR A 16 3.12 -7.64 -3.87
C TYR A 16 2.66 -7.91 -5.31
N GLY A 17 3.18 -8.98 -5.90
CA GLY A 17 2.70 -9.52 -7.17
C GLY A 17 1.21 -9.93 -7.14
N PHE A 18 0.64 -10.28 -8.28
CA PHE A 18 -0.80 -10.53 -8.45
C PHE A 18 -1.17 -12.02 -8.32
N GLU A 19 -2.48 -12.30 -8.42
CA GLU A 19 -3.05 -13.67 -8.54
C GLU A 19 -2.93 -14.55 -7.29
N TRP A 20 -2.86 -13.93 -6.11
CA TRP A 20 -2.99 -14.57 -4.81
C TRP A 20 -3.75 -13.65 -3.85
N ASP A 21 -4.05 -14.12 -2.64
CA ASP A 21 -4.95 -13.47 -1.69
C ASP A 21 -4.46 -12.12 -1.16
N TYR A 22 -3.15 -11.90 -1.07
CA TYR A 22 -2.56 -10.60 -0.73
C TYR A 22 -2.14 -9.80 -1.97
N GLY A 23 -2.39 -10.33 -3.17
CA GLY A 23 -1.81 -9.83 -4.40
C GLY A 23 -2.18 -8.39 -4.73
N GLY A 24 -1.23 -7.65 -5.29
CA GLY A 24 -1.37 -6.24 -5.66
C GLY A 24 -1.49 -5.27 -4.48
N THR A 25 -1.33 -5.73 -3.23
CA THR A 25 -1.34 -4.85 -2.05
C THR A 25 -0.06 -4.04 -1.99
N VAL A 26 -0.17 -2.71 -1.83
CA VAL A 26 0.99 -1.84 -1.56
C VAL A 26 1.54 -2.13 -0.16
N THR A 27 2.83 -2.38 -0.07
CA THR A 27 3.53 -2.76 1.16
C THR A 27 4.50 -1.70 1.66
N ASP A 28 5.03 -0.86 0.77
CA ASP A 28 5.95 0.21 1.14
C ASP A 28 5.80 1.41 0.19
N TRP A 29 5.40 2.56 0.75
CA TRP A 29 5.26 3.81 0.03
C TRP A 29 6.58 4.53 -0.28
N ARG A 30 7.71 3.98 0.20
CA ARG A 30 9.09 4.44 -0.07
C ARG A 30 9.32 5.89 0.36
N GLY A 31 8.66 6.31 1.44
CA GLY A 31 8.72 7.69 1.96
C GLY A 31 7.92 8.72 1.16
N GLY A 32 7.05 8.28 0.23
CA GLY A 32 6.16 9.16 -0.52
C GLY A 32 5.00 9.72 0.29
N ALA A 33 4.14 10.49 -0.37
CA ALA A 33 3.02 11.21 0.23
C ALA A 33 1.98 10.31 0.91
N PHE A 34 1.91 9.03 0.55
CA PHE A 34 1.02 8.05 1.19
C PHE A 34 1.69 7.23 2.30
N ALA A 35 2.98 7.46 2.57
CA ALA A 35 3.65 6.86 3.73
C ALA A 35 2.90 7.22 5.03
N PRO A 36 2.86 6.31 6.02
CA PRO A 36 2.14 6.55 7.27
C PRO A 36 2.45 7.92 7.88
N GLN A 37 1.40 8.69 8.20
CA GLN A 37 1.48 10.00 8.84
C GLN A 37 0.74 9.96 10.16
N ASP A 38 1.43 10.22 11.27
CA ASP A 38 0.87 10.15 12.62
C ASP A 38 0.09 8.86 12.86
N ASN A 39 -1.23 8.95 12.98
CA ASN A 39 -2.14 7.83 13.18
C ASN A 39 -2.94 7.45 11.93
N CYS A 40 -2.66 8.07 10.78
CA CYS A 40 -3.33 7.85 9.51
C CYS A 40 -2.51 6.92 8.62
N HIS A 41 -3.16 5.86 8.12
CA HIS A 41 -2.57 4.93 7.17
C HIS A 41 -3.41 4.86 5.89
N VAL A 42 -2.73 5.01 4.75
CA VAL A 42 -3.32 4.82 3.43
C VAL A 42 -2.99 3.41 2.94
N ARG A 43 -4.04 2.67 2.56
CA ARG A 43 -3.93 1.38 1.88
C ARG A 43 -4.40 1.53 0.45
N VAL A 44 -3.60 1.05 -0.49
CA VAL A 44 -4.00 0.87 -1.88
C VAL A 44 -3.75 -0.57 -2.28
N GLY A 45 -4.68 -1.13 -3.04
CA GLY A 45 -4.52 -2.43 -3.69
C GLY A 45 -4.83 -2.33 -5.17
N PHE A 46 -4.14 -3.14 -5.95
CA PHE A 46 -4.26 -3.21 -7.39
C PHE A 46 -4.75 -4.59 -7.84
N GLN A 47 -5.45 -4.62 -8.96
CA GLN A 47 -5.70 -5.84 -9.73
C GLN A 47 -5.09 -5.70 -11.12
N PRO A 48 -4.58 -6.79 -11.73
CA PRO A 48 -4.11 -6.73 -13.10
C PRO A 48 -5.29 -6.50 -14.05
N GLY A 49 -5.07 -5.74 -15.11
CA GLY A 49 -6.08 -5.50 -16.14
C GLY A 49 -6.21 -6.66 -17.14
N GLY A 50 -5.33 -7.65 -17.06
CA GLY A 50 -5.25 -8.84 -17.90
C GLY A 50 -4.36 -9.90 -17.25
N ASP A 51 -3.61 -10.65 -18.07
CA ASP A 51 -2.59 -11.59 -17.59
C ASP A 51 -1.47 -10.84 -16.86
N ALA A 52 -1.21 -11.23 -15.60
CA ALA A 52 -0.15 -10.63 -14.79
C ALA A 52 1.25 -11.16 -15.14
N GLY A 53 1.36 -12.31 -15.80
CA GLY A 53 2.62 -12.87 -16.29
C GLY A 53 3.71 -12.92 -15.23
N ARG A 54 4.82 -12.20 -15.45
CA ARG A 54 5.95 -12.14 -14.50
C ARG A 54 5.66 -11.35 -13.23
N ALA A 55 4.58 -10.58 -13.19
CA ALA A 55 4.14 -9.87 -12.00
C ALA A 55 3.25 -10.73 -11.08
N SER A 56 2.95 -11.99 -11.44
CA SER A 56 2.19 -12.92 -10.60
C SER A 56 3.03 -13.49 -9.45
N GLY A 57 2.36 -13.92 -8.38
CA GLY A 57 2.96 -14.57 -7.21
C GLY A 57 3.28 -13.63 -6.05
N ASP A 58 3.95 -14.16 -5.02
CA ASP A 58 4.16 -13.52 -3.72
C ASP A 58 5.41 -12.63 -3.63
N SER A 59 6.08 -12.39 -4.76
CA SER A 59 7.25 -11.53 -4.83
C SER A 59 6.89 -10.05 -4.67
N ALA A 60 7.83 -9.26 -4.17
CA ALA A 60 7.72 -7.81 -4.10
C ALA A 60 8.24 -7.16 -5.38
N PHE A 61 7.49 -6.18 -5.91
CA PHE A 61 7.86 -5.44 -7.11
C PHE A 61 7.82 -3.94 -6.85
N ARG A 62 8.65 -3.21 -7.58
CA ARG A 62 8.48 -1.75 -7.68
C ARG A 62 7.33 -1.45 -8.64
N SER A 63 6.52 -0.45 -8.32
CA SER A 63 5.41 -0.01 -9.17
C SER A 63 5.88 0.40 -10.58
N ASP A 64 7.08 0.98 -10.68
CA ASP A 64 7.67 1.47 -11.94
C ASP A 64 8.40 0.38 -12.75
N SER A 65 8.28 -0.89 -12.35
CA SER A 65 8.87 -2.02 -13.08
C SER A 65 8.13 -2.32 -14.38
N THR A 66 8.87 -2.81 -15.38
CA THR A 66 8.28 -3.22 -16.67
C THR A 66 7.22 -4.31 -16.48
N GLU A 67 7.46 -5.26 -15.56
CA GLU A 67 6.52 -6.30 -15.17
C GLU A 67 5.18 -5.71 -14.71
N MET A 68 5.23 -4.75 -13.77
CA MET A 68 4.02 -4.11 -13.24
C MET A 68 3.28 -3.29 -14.28
N HIS A 69 4.00 -2.57 -15.16
CA HIS A 69 3.37 -1.81 -16.23
C HIS A 69 2.71 -2.71 -17.29
N ASN A 70 3.32 -3.85 -17.63
CA ASN A 70 2.78 -4.79 -18.61
C ASN A 70 1.50 -5.48 -18.13
N ALA A 71 1.30 -5.62 -16.82
CA ALA A 71 0.05 -6.15 -16.25
C ALA A 71 -1.14 -5.15 -16.36
N HIS A 72 -0.89 -3.92 -16.83
CA HIS A 72 -1.87 -2.84 -16.96
C HIS A 72 -2.80 -2.68 -15.74
N PRO A 73 -2.25 -2.59 -14.52
CA PRO A 73 -3.05 -2.69 -13.31
C PRO A 73 -3.93 -1.46 -13.08
N TYR A 74 -5.09 -1.71 -12.50
CA TYR A 74 -6.00 -0.70 -12.00
C TYR A 74 -6.15 -0.79 -10.48
N VAL A 75 -6.52 0.32 -9.86
CA VAL A 75 -6.76 0.37 -8.41
C VAL A 75 -8.06 -0.36 -8.11
N SER A 76 -7.99 -1.41 -7.29
CA SER A 76 -9.15 -2.21 -6.87
C SER A 76 -9.68 -1.80 -5.51
N ILE A 77 -8.82 -1.23 -4.66
CA ILE A 77 -9.20 -0.73 -3.34
C ILE A 77 -8.36 0.47 -2.94
N ILE A 78 -9.02 1.45 -2.33
CA ILE A 78 -8.39 2.53 -1.56
C ILE A 78 -9.03 2.52 -0.18
N GLY A 79 -8.21 2.50 0.86
CA GLY A 79 -8.64 2.57 2.24
C GLY A 79 -7.83 3.61 3.00
N VAL A 80 -8.48 4.28 3.94
CA VAL A 80 -7.82 5.13 4.93
C VAL A 80 -8.23 4.60 6.30
N SER A 81 -7.26 4.33 7.16
CA SER A 81 -7.51 3.92 8.54
C SER A 81 -6.82 4.88 9.50
N PHE A 82 -7.47 5.09 10.64
CA PHE A 82 -6.92 5.86 11.75
C PHE A 82 -6.73 4.91 12.93
N VAL A 83 -5.53 4.85 13.48
CA VAL A 83 -5.28 4.12 14.72
C VAL A 83 -5.62 5.06 15.87
N GLY A 84 -6.62 4.71 16.68
CA GLY A 84 -6.89 5.47 17.90
C GLY A 84 -5.72 5.31 18.88
N THR A 85 -5.33 6.39 19.55
CA THR A 85 -4.56 6.25 20.79
C THR A 85 -5.46 5.51 21.79
N PRO A 86 -5.02 4.43 22.44
CA PRO A 86 -5.83 3.77 23.45
C PRO A 86 -6.26 4.80 24.52
N SER A 87 -7.54 5.15 24.54
CA SER A 87 -8.11 5.98 25.59
C SER A 87 -8.21 5.11 26.85
N GLY A 88 -7.20 5.15 27.73
CA GLY A 88 -7.35 4.49 29.03
C GLY A 88 -6.13 4.01 29.78
N GLN A 89 -4.93 4.56 29.58
CA GLN A 89 -3.89 4.45 30.62
C GLN A 89 -3.80 5.78 31.37
N SER A 90 -4.89 6.10 32.07
CA SER A 90 -4.85 7.08 33.13
C SER A 90 -3.81 6.60 34.15
N ASP A 91 -2.86 7.48 34.40
CA ASP A 91 -1.82 7.40 35.41
C ASP A 91 -2.39 6.95 36.76
N ARG A 92 -2.37 5.64 37.02
CA ARG A 92 -2.68 5.05 38.34
C ARG A 92 -1.40 5.00 39.17
N THR A 93 -0.73 6.13 39.33
CA THR A 93 0.36 6.25 40.31
C THR A 93 0.41 7.67 40.88
N SER A 94 -0.61 8.04 41.64
CA SER A 94 -0.39 8.92 42.79
C SER A 94 -1.17 8.37 43.98
N GLY A 95 -0.49 7.49 44.70
CA GLY A 95 -0.92 6.96 45.98
C GLY A 95 0.23 7.09 46.96
N LYS A 96 -0.04 7.90 48.00
CA LYS A 96 0.71 8.19 49.23
C LYS A 96 1.55 9.45 49.24
#